data_AF-A0A937YWX8-F1
#
_entry.id   AF-A0A937YWX8-F1
#
_cell.length_a   1.000
_cell.length_b   1.000
_cell.length_c   1.000
_cell.angle_alpha   90.00
_cell.angle_beta   90.00
_cell.angle_gamma   90.00
#
_symmetry.space_group_name_H-M   'P 1'
#
loop_
_entity.id
_entity.type
_entity.pdbx_description
1 polymer ?
#
loop_
_entity_poly.entity_id
_entity_poly.type
_entity_poly.pdbx_seq_one_letter_code
_entity_poly.pdbx_strand_id
1 'polypeptide(L)' 'MAEAREQLRARATAIGLAGLSDEYLNDLAAGERRLVEVVGKLPRGLPPALEPVHVFRPPSASPGRRS' A
#
# COMPACT_ATOMS: atom_id res chain seq x y z
N MET A 1 19.90 12.71 -12.38
CA MET A 1 18.52 12.81 -12.92
C MET A 1 18.04 11.49 -13.54
N ALA A 2 18.82 10.85 -14.42
CA ALA A 2 18.43 9.57 -15.05
C ALA A 2 18.23 8.42 -14.05
N GLU A 3 19.11 8.29 -13.06
CA GLU A 3 19.08 7.20 -12.06
C GLU A 3 17.80 7.20 -11.20
N ALA A 4 17.36 8.36 -10.72
CA ALA A 4 16.12 8.48 -9.95
C ALA A 4 14.87 8.08 -10.78
N ARG A 5 14.89 8.38 -12.09
CA ARG A 5 13.81 8.02 -13.01
C ARG A 5 13.79 6.52 -13.28
N GLU A 6 14.94 5.90 -13.41
CA GLU A 6 15.08 4.45 -13.57
C GLU A 6 14.58 3.69 -12.33
N GLN A 7 14.95 4.17 -11.13
CA GLN A 7 14.44 3.62 -9.87
C GLN A 7 12.92 3.74 -9.75
N LEU A 8 12.34 4.86 -10.20
CA LEU A 8 10.89 5.04 -10.23
C LEU A 8 10.22 4.04 -11.19
N ARG A 9 10.78 3.86 -12.41
CA ARG A 9 10.27 2.86 -13.36
C ARG A 9 10.38 1.44 -12.83
N ALA A 10 11.48 1.09 -12.16
CA ALA A 10 11.67 -0.22 -11.55
C ALA A 10 10.61 -0.49 -10.47
N ARG A 11 10.33 0.49 -9.61
CA ARG A 11 9.28 0.38 -8.58
C ARG A 11 7.88 0.28 -9.18
N ALA A 12 7.56 1.09 -10.18
CA ALA A 12 6.29 1.01 -10.91
C ALA A 12 6.12 -0.39 -11.55
N THR A 13 7.17 -0.92 -12.17
CA THR A 13 7.17 -2.27 -12.75
C THR A 13 6.91 -3.35 -11.69
N ALA A 14 7.54 -3.24 -10.51
CA ALA A 14 7.39 -4.20 -9.42
C ALA A 14 5.94 -4.31 -8.89
N ILE A 15 5.12 -3.25 -9.05
CA ILE A 15 3.71 -3.23 -8.64
C ILE A 15 2.74 -3.41 -9.83
N GLY A 16 3.24 -3.85 -10.98
CA GLY A 16 2.41 -4.14 -12.17
C GLY A 16 2.10 -2.93 -13.04
N LEU A 17 2.79 -1.80 -12.87
CA LEU A 17 2.60 -0.56 -13.62
C LEU A 17 3.71 -0.32 -14.67
N ALA A 18 4.20 -1.39 -15.30
CA ALA A 18 5.31 -1.32 -16.26
C ALA A 18 5.00 -0.49 -17.53
N GLY A 19 3.73 -0.37 -17.90
CA GLY A 19 3.27 0.32 -19.11
C GLY A 19 2.96 1.81 -18.93
N LEU A 20 3.29 2.41 -17.78
CA LEU A 20 3.03 3.83 -17.56
C LEU A 20 3.79 4.71 -18.55
N SER A 21 3.08 5.70 -19.10
CA SER A 21 3.70 6.75 -19.89
C SER A 21 4.62 7.61 -19.01
N ASP A 22 5.48 8.39 -19.65
CA ASP A 22 6.37 9.32 -18.96
C ASP A 22 5.62 10.40 -18.17
N GLU A 23 4.42 10.78 -18.62
CA GLU A 23 3.50 11.68 -17.93
C GLU A 23 3.00 11.05 -16.63
N TYR A 24 2.44 9.83 -16.69
CA TYR A 24 1.94 9.15 -15.50
C TYR A 24 3.04 8.74 -14.52
N LEU A 25 4.27 8.52 -15.00
CA LEU A 25 5.43 8.36 -14.12
C LEU A 25 5.74 9.65 -13.35
N ASN A 26 5.59 10.83 -13.97
CA ASN A 26 5.79 12.10 -13.26
C ASN A 26 4.69 12.33 -12.22
N ASP A 27 3.45 11.96 -12.53
CA ASP A 27 2.33 12.01 -11.58
C ASP A 27 2.55 11.06 -10.40
N LEU A 28 3.03 9.84 -10.66
CA LEU A 28 3.42 8.88 -9.63
C LEU A 28 4.51 9.48 -8.72
N ALA A 29 5.54 10.10 -9.29
CA ALA A 29 6.60 10.77 -8.51
C ALA A 29 6.06 11.92 -7.64
N ALA A 30 5.09 12.67 -8.14
CA ALA A 30 4.42 13.73 -7.36
C ALA A 30 3.57 13.13 -6.23
N GLY A 31 2.82 12.06 -6.52
CA GLY A 31 2.03 11.32 -5.55
C GLY A 31 2.87 10.70 -4.43
N GLU A 32 3.98 10.04 -4.75
CA GLU A 32 4.91 9.46 -3.77
C GLU A 32 5.47 10.53 -2.81
N ARG A 33 5.85 11.70 -3.34
CA ARG A 33 6.35 12.81 -2.51
C ARG A 33 5.29 13.31 -1.53
N ARG A 34 4.05 13.47 -2.00
CA ARG A 34 2.93 13.86 -1.14
C ARG A 34 2.61 12.79 -0.09
N LEU A 35 2.70 11.52 -0.46
CA LEU A 35 2.48 10.41 0.46
C LEU A 35 3.53 10.41 1.57
N VAL A 36 4.80 10.59 1.25
CA VAL A 36 5.89 10.70 2.24
C VAL A 36 5.63 11.84 3.23
N GLU A 37 5.18 13.00 2.74
CA GLU A 37 4.82 14.13 3.61
C GLU A 37 3.67 13.79 4.57
N VAL A 38 2.62 13.12 4.07
CA VAL A 38 1.46 12.74 4.88
C VAL A 38 1.82 11.66 5.89
N VAL A 39 2.55 10.62 5.47
CA VAL A 39 3.01 9.54 6.34
C VAL A 39 3.96 10.08 7.42
N GLY A 40 4.79 11.06 7.09
CA GLY A 40 5.67 11.72 8.06
C GLY A 40 4.93 12.46 9.19
N LYS A 41 3.64 12.80 9.00
CA LYS A 41 2.78 13.41 10.02
C LYS A 41 2.08 12.39 10.91
N LEU A 42 2.14 11.10 10.56
CA LEU A 42 1.55 10.06 11.40
C LEU A 42 2.36 9.89 12.69
N PRO A 43 1.71 9.60 13.84
CA PRO A 43 2.41 9.36 15.09
C PRO A 43 3.41 8.21 14.92
N ARG A 44 4.62 8.38 15.46
CA ARG A 44 5.67 7.36 15.42
C ARG A 44 5.33 6.23 16.40
N GLY A 45 5.38 4.99 15.90
CA GLY A 45 5.02 3.80 16.66
C GLY A 45 3.52 3.57 16.64
N LEU A 46 3.10 2.46 16.04
CA LEU A 46 1.78 1.92 16.32
C LEU A 46 1.82 1.35 17.74
N PRO A 47 0.87 1.68 18.64
CA PRO A 47 0.79 0.98 19.91
C PRO A 47 0.72 -0.53 19.65
N PRO A 48 1.44 -1.37 20.42
CA PRO A 48 1.77 -2.76 20.06
C PRO A 48 0.58 -3.74 19.94
N ALA A 49 -0.66 -3.28 19.85
CA ALA A 49 -1.85 -4.11 19.70
C ALA A 49 -3.04 -3.35 19.09
N LEU A 50 -2.86 -2.60 18.00
CA LEU A 50 -4.01 -2.21 17.19
C LEU A 50 -4.41 -3.41 16.35
N GLU A 51 -5.41 -4.15 16.84
CA GLU A 51 -6.18 -5.04 15.98
C GLU A 51 -6.60 -4.24 14.73
N PRO A 52 -6.40 -4.77 13.51
CA PRO A 52 -6.88 -4.13 12.31
C PRO A 52 -8.35 -3.76 12.49
N VAL A 53 -8.75 -2.55 12.05
CA VAL A 53 -10.15 -2.08 12.12
C VAL A 53 -11.11 -3.12 11.53
N HIS A 54 -10.63 -3.87 10.55
CA HIS A 54 -11.32 -5.01 9.97
C HIS A 54 -10.47 -6.28 10.11
N VAL A 55 -10.90 -7.16 11.01
CA VAL A 55 -10.37 -8.53 11.12
C VAL A 55 -11.34 -9.46 10.40
N PHE A 56 -10.84 -10.26 9.47
CA PHE A 56 -11.63 -11.30 8.84
C PHE A 56 -12.07 -12.33 9.89
N ARG A 57 -13.37 -12.60 9.97
CA ARG A 57 -13.92 -13.67 10.79
C ARG A 57 -14.47 -14.76 9.87
N PRO A 58 -13.90 -15.98 9.89
CA PRO A 58 -14.47 -17.08 9.12
C PRO A 58 -15.89 -17.38 9.63
N PRO A 59 -16.78 -17.89 8.77
CA PRO A 59 -18.12 -18.29 9.18
C PRO A 59 -17.99 -19.34 10.30
N SER A 60 -18.63 -19.08 11.44
CA SER A 60 -18.71 -20.03 12.54
C SER A 60 -19.38 -21.30 12.03
N ALA A 61 -18.70 -22.46 12.17
CA ALA A 61 -19.28 -23.76 11.86
C ALA A 61 -20.65 -23.87 12.54
N SER A 62 -21.70 -24.07 11.75
CA SER A 62 -23.07 -24.22 12.25
C SER A 62 -23.07 -25.27 13.37
N PRO A 63 -23.63 -24.96 14.56
CA PRO A 63 -23.69 -25.92 15.64
C PRO A 63 -24.45 -27.14 15.13
N GLY A 64 -23.80 -28.30 15.23
CA GLY A 64 -24.26 -29.56 14.69
C GLY A 64 -25.75 -29.79 14.94
N ARG A 65 -26.46 -30.14 13.86
CA ARG A 65 -27.79 -30.73 13.88
C ARG A 65 -27.67 -31.99 14.75
N ARG A 66 -28.07 -31.90 16.02
CA ARG A 66 -28.19 -33.09 16.87
C ARG A 66 -29.27 -33.98 16.28
N SER A 67 -28.88 -35.25 16.12
CA SER A 67 -29.66 -36.43 15.75
C SER A 67 -31.02 -36.50 16.43
#